data_AF-A0A5E7ZCP3-F1
#
_entry.id   AF-A0A5E7ZCP3-F1
#
_cell.length_a   1.000
_cell.length_b   1.000
_cell.length_c   1.000
_cell.angle_alpha   90.00
_cell.angle_beta   90.00
_cell.angle_gamma   90.00
#
_symmetry.space_group_name_H-M   'P 1'
#
loop_
_entity.id
_entity.type
_entity.pdbx_description
1 polymer ?
#
loop_
_entity_poly.entity_id
_entity_poly.type
_entity_poly.pdbx_seq_one_letter_code
_entity_poly.pdbx_strand_id
1 'polypeptide(L)'
;MVNIEEEMIMSVLDIFSRLTKQADLMDAMMKKLGVAEEIWKLPDHAGVLRRAANRCMTCDRPDACQHWLSHEANPDEAPSFCRNHDLFERVLTNAEANTQPAA
;
A
#
# COMPACT_ATOMS: atom_id res chain seq x y z
N MET A 1 4.67 -15.20 37.70
CA MET A 1 5.80 -15.55 36.81
C MET A 1 5.19 -15.71 35.44
N VAL A 2 5.42 -14.75 34.54
CA VAL A 2 4.93 -14.88 33.15
C VAL A 2 5.76 -15.95 32.47
N ASN A 3 5.11 -16.91 31.81
CA ASN A 3 5.81 -17.93 31.03
C ASN A 3 6.42 -17.28 29.79
N ILE A 4 7.75 -17.32 29.69
CA ILE A 4 8.52 -16.72 28.58
C ILE A 4 8.04 -17.26 27.22
N GLU A 5 7.59 -18.52 27.16
CA GLU A 5 7.03 -19.14 25.96
C GLU A 5 5.69 -18.51 25.54
N GLU A 6 4.80 -18.20 26.48
CA GLU A 6 3.52 -17.54 26.20
C GLU A 6 3.73 -16.10 25.71
N GLU A 7 4.68 -15.37 26.30
CA GLU A 7 5.03 -14.01 25.90
C GLU A 7 5.62 -13.96 24.48
N MET A 8 6.48 -14.91 24.13
CA MET A 8 7.05 -15.04 22.78
C MET A 8 5.98 -15.36 21.73
N ILE A 9 5.04 -16.28 22.04
CA ILE A 9 3.92 -16.61 21.14
C ILE A 9 3.02 -15.39 20.91
N MET A 10 2.66 -14.65 21.98
CA MET A 10 1.85 -13.44 21.84
C MET A 10 2.54 -12.36 21.00
N SER A 11 3.84 -12.16 21.19
CA SER A 11 4.65 -11.21 20.41
C SER A 11 4.69 -11.55 18.91
N VAL A 12 4.88 -12.83 18.59
CA VAL A 12 4.89 -13.30 17.19
C VAL A 12 3.51 -13.11 16.54
N LEU A 13 2.42 -13.41 17.26
CA LEU A 13 1.06 -13.21 16.76
C LEU A 13 0.76 -11.73 16.50
N ASP A 14 1.23 -10.82 17.36
CA ASP A 14 1.07 -9.37 17.15
C ASP A 14 1.82 -8.88 15.88
N ILE A 15 3.03 -9.38 15.66
CA ILE A 15 3.80 -9.09 14.43
C ILE A 15 3.02 -9.55 13.20
N PHE A 16 2.49 -10.77 13.19
CA PHE A 16 1.70 -11.26 12.06
C PHE A 16 0.43 -10.45 11.85
N SER A 17 -0.30 -10.12 12.92
CA SER A 17 -1.49 -9.27 12.85
C SER A 17 -1.18 -7.91 12.20
N ARG A 18 -0.08 -7.27 12.61
CA ARG A 18 0.37 -6.00 12.03
C ARG A 18 0.74 -6.14 10.56
N LEU A 19 1.41 -7.22 10.16
CA LEU A 19 1.78 -7.47 8.77
C LEU A 19 0.53 -7.67 7.90
N THR A 20 -0.43 -8.47 8.34
CA THR A 20 -1.69 -8.68 7.63
C THR A 20 -2.47 -7.37 7.50
N LYS A 21 -2.62 -6.59 8.58
CA LYS A 21 -3.28 -5.27 8.53
C LYS A 21 -2.64 -4.35 7.49
N GLN A 22 -1.30 -4.31 7.42
CA GLN A 22 -0.62 -3.47 6.42
C GLN A 22 -0.76 -3.98 4.99
N ALA A 23 -0.76 -5.31 4.79
CA ALA A 23 -1.01 -5.89 3.47
C ALA A 23 -2.42 -5.52 2.97
N ASP A 24 -3.44 -5.63 3.84
CA ASP A 24 -4.81 -5.27 3.52
C ASP A 24 -4.97 -3.78 3.19
N LEU A 25 -4.32 -2.90 3.97
CA LEU A 25 -4.30 -1.46 3.70
C LEU A 25 -3.65 -1.13 2.35
N MET A 26 -2.53 -1.79 2.02
CA MET A 26 -1.86 -1.58 0.74
C MET A 26 -2.73 -2.02 -0.44
N ASP A 27 -3.36 -3.19 -0.34
CA ASP A 27 -4.28 -3.70 -1.36
C ASP A 27 -5.48 -2.77 -1.56
N ALA A 28 -6.08 -2.30 -0.47
CA ALA A 28 -7.19 -1.35 -0.51
C ALA A 28 -6.78 0.00 -1.16
N MET A 29 -5.59 0.51 -0.84
CA MET A 29 -5.02 1.71 -1.49
C MET A 29 -4.88 1.52 -3.00
N MET A 30 -4.26 0.42 -3.44
CA MET A 30 -4.03 0.15 -4.85
C MET A 30 -5.34 0.00 -5.63
N LYS A 31 -6.35 -0.63 -5.02
CA LYS A 31 -7.69 -0.76 -5.59
C LYS A 31 -8.40 0.59 -5.69
N LYS A 32 -8.41 1.37 -4.61
CA LYS A 32 -9.09 2.68 -4.57
C LYS A 32 -8.51 3.66 -5.59
N LEU A 33 -7.20 3.65 -5.78
CA LEU A 33 -6.51 4.51 -6.75
C LEU A 33 -6.50 3.92 -8.17
N GLY A 34 -6.97 2.69 -8.39
CA GLY A 34 -6.94 2.06 -9.71
C GLY A 34 -5.54 1.72 -10.24
N VAL A 35 -4.50 1.78 -9.42
CA VAL A 35 -3.10 1.60 -9.84
C VAL A 35 -2.66 0.13 -9.95
N ALA A 36 -3.45 -0.81 -9.44
CA ALA A 36 -3.06 -2.22 -9.38
C ALA A 36 -2.75 -2.80 -10.77
N GLU A 37 -3.65 -2.60 -11.75
CA GLU A 37 -3.48 -3.10 -13.11
C GLU A 37 -2.30 -2.42 -13.82
N GLU A 38 -2.14 -1.11 -13.61
CA GLU A 38 -1.07 -0.33 -14.21
C GLU A 38 0.32 -0.74 -13.71
N ILE A 39 0.43 -1.11 -12.42
CA ILE A 39 1.65 -1.69 -11.87
C ILE A 39 1.98 -3.03 -12.55
N TRP A 40 0.98 -3.88 -12.83
CA TRP A 40 1.20 -5.17 -13.51
C TRP A 40 1.73 -5.04 -14.93
N LYS A 41 1.42 -3.93 -15.61
CA LYS A 41 1.92 -3.63 -16.96
C LYS A 41 3.40 -3.22 -16.97
N LEU A 42 4.00 -2.91 -15.81
CA LEU A 42 5.41 -2.50 -15.72
C LEU A 42 6.35 -3.70 -15.96
N PRO A 43 7.48 -3.50 -16.69
CA PRO A 43 8.46 -4.57 -16.91
C PRO A 43 9.05 -5.19 -15.63
N ASP A 44 9.23 -4.42 -14.56
CA ASP A 44 9.71 -4.87 -13.23
C ASP A 44 8.58 -4.84 -12.19
N HIS A 45 7.35 -5.22 -12.54
CA HIS A 45 6.20 -5.16 -11.62
C HIS A 45 6.47 -5.86 -10.28
N ALA A 46 7.12 -7.02 -10.28
CA ALA A 46 7.45 -7.76 -9.06
C ALA A 46 8.42 -6.98 -8.16
N GLY A 47 9.46 -6.36 -8.75
CA GLY A 47 10.39 -5.50 -8.01
C GLY A 47 9.72 -4.24 -7.48
N VAL A 48 8.83 -3.63 -8.27
CA VAL A 48 8.02 -2.46 -7.88
C VAL A 48 7.12 -2.80 -6.69
N LEU A 49 6.35 -3.89 -6.77
CA LEU A 49 5.45 -4.35 -5.70
C LEU A 49 6.22 -4.67 -4.42
N ARG A 50 7.36 -5.37 -4.51
CA ARG A 50 8.21 -5.64 -3.34
C ARG A 50 8.69 -4.36 -2.66
N ARG A 51 9.17 -3.37 -3.42
CA ARG A 51 9.60 -2.08 -2.86
C ARG A 51 8.43 -1.32 -2.24
N ALA A 52 7.26 -1.37 -2.86
CA ALA A 52 6.05 -0.75 -2.34
C ALA A 52 5.56 -1.38 -1.03
N ALA A 53 5.56 -2.72 -0.98
CA ALA A 53 5.24 -3.48 0.22
C ALA A 53 6.20 -3.14 1.36
N ASN A 54 7.51 -3.11 1.11
CA ASN A 54 8.51 -2.75 2.14
C ASN A 54 8.28 -1.34 2.71
N ARG A 55 7.94 -0.35 1.86
CA ARG A 55 7.60 1.00 2.32
C ARG A 55 6.29 1.05 3.11
N CYS A 56 5.28 0.27 2.71
CA CYS A 56 4.00 0.23 3.40
C CYS A 56 4.10 -0.47 4.76
N MET A 57 4.71 -1.67 4.82
CA MET A 57 4.90 -2.45 6.06
C MET A 57 5.69 -1.68 7.13
N THR A 58 6.58 -0.76 6.72
CA THR A 58 7.37 0.09 7.63
C THR A 58 6.74 1.46 7.90
N CYS A 59 5.53 1.73 7.40
CA CYS A 59 4.81 2.96 7.70
C CYS A 59 4.33 2.99 9.15
N ASP A 60 4.39 4.18 9.75
CA ASP A 60 4.03 4.51 11.12
C ASP A 60 2.61 5.09 11.26
N ARG A 61 1.88 5.24 10.14
CA ARG A 61 0.52 5.82 10.12
C ARG A 61 -0.55 4.91 9.49
N PRO A 62 -0.70 3.65 9.93
CA PRO A 62 -1.73 2.75 9.39
C PRO A 62 -3.16 3.22 9.69
N ASP A 63 -3.40 3.86 10.83
CA ASP A 63 -4.75 4.31 11.20
C ASP A 63 -5.19 5.53 10.37
N ALA A 64 -4.25 6.42 10.02
CA ALA A 64 -4.51 7.50 9.06
C ALA A 64 -4.82 6.95 7.66
N CYS A 65 -4.12 5.88 7.24
CA CYS A 65 -4.41 5.16 6.00
C CYS A 65 -5.84 4.60 6.00
N GLN A 66 -6.22 3.91 7.07
CA GLN A 66 -7.56 3.35 7.24
C GLN A 66 -8.64 4.43 7.20
N HIS A 67 -8.42 5.56 7.90
CA HIS A 67 -9.35 6.68 7.90
C HIS A 67 -9.48 7.31 6.51
N TRP A 68 -8.38 7.54 5.81
CA TRP A 68 -8.42 8.08 4.45
C TRP A 68 -9.19 7.15 3.50
N LEU A 69 -8.94 5.84 3.59
CA LEU A 69 -9.63 4.83 2.78
C LEU A 69 -11.16 4.83 3.00
N SER A 70 -11.63 5.13 4.21
CA SER A 70 -13.06 5.15 4.51
C SER A 70 -13.77 6.45 4.12
N HIS A 71 -13.04 7.57 3.99
CA HIS A 71 -13.63 8.89 3.79
C HIS A 71 -13.48 9.42 2.37
N GLU A 72 -12.38 9.10 1.68
CA GLU A 72 -12.17 9.57 0.31
C GLU A 72 -12.80 8.63 -0.70
N ALA A 73 -13.90 9.03 -1.33
CA ALA A 73 -14.63 8.16 -2.25
C ALA A 73 -13.88 7.94 -3.57
N ASN A 74 -13.50 9.01 -4.26
CA ASN A 74 -12.85 9.00 -5.56
C ASN A 74 -11.65 9.96 -5.56
N PRO A 75 -10.55 9.59 -4.88
CA PRO A 75 -9.36 10.43 -4.83
C PRO A 75 -8.58 10.37 -6.15
N ASP A 76 -8.10 11.53 -6.60
CA ASP A 76 -7.21 11.62 -7.78
C ASP A 76 -5.76 11.23 -7.43
N GLU A 77 -5.33 11.45 -6.18
CA GLU A 77 -3.99 11.16 -5.70
C GLU A 77 -4.00 10.42 -4.36
N ALA A 78 -2.90 9.74 -4.05
CA ALA A 78 -2.68 9.17 -2.72
C ALA A 78 -2.54 10.30 -1.67
N PRO A 79 -2.78 10.04 -0.37
CA PRO A 79 -2.53 11.07 0.63
C PRO A 79 -1.02 11.30 0.79
N SER A 80 -0.61 12.56 1.01
CA SER A 80 0.80 12.96 1.16
C SER A 80 1.57 12.24 2.28
N PHE A 81 0.85 11.66 3.26
CA PHE A 81 1.47 10.87 4.31
C PHE A 81 1.90 9.47 3.87
N CYS A 82 1.36 8.96 2.75
CA CYS A 82 1.59 7.60 2.29
C CYS A 82 3.03 7.46 1.79
N ARG A 83 3.78 6.49 2.33
CA ARG A 83 5.15 6.21 1.86
C ARG A 83 5.23 5.73 0.40
N ASN A 84 4.10 5.38 -0.20
CA ASN A 84 3.98 5.02 -1.60
C ASN A 84 3.38 6.13 -2.48
N HIS A 85 3.13 7.32 -1.94
CA HIS A 85 2.55 8.46 -2.65
C HIS A 85 3.18 8.64 -4.04
N ASP A 86 4.47 8.96 -4.08
CA ASP A 86 5.15 9.24 -5.35
C ASP A 86 5.20 8.04 -6.30
N LEU A 87 5.11 6.81 -5.79
CA LEU A 87 4.99 5.64 -6.65
C LEU A 87 3.62 5.64 -7.34
N PHE A 88 2.56 5.83 -6.58
CA PHE A 88 1.20 5.82 -7.12
C PHE A 88 1.00 6.98 -8.09
N GLU A 89 1.47 8.18 -7.76
CA GLU A 89 1.43 9.34 -8.67
C GLU A 89 2.10 9.04 -10.01
N ARG A 90 3.32 8.50 -10.00
CA ARG A 90 4.00 8.12 -11.25
C ARG A 90 3.25 7.07 -12.06
N VAL A 91 2.58 6.13 -11.39
CA VAL A 91 1.80 5.09 -12.08
C VAL A 91 0.55 5.71 -12.72
N LEU A 92 -0.15 6.59 -12.00
CA LEU A 92 -1.31 7.32 -12.49
C LEU A 92 -0.95 8.18 -13.71
N THR A 93 0.10 9.01 -13.61
CA THR A 93 0.55 9.84 -14.74
C THR A 93 0.92 8.99 -15.97
N ASN A 94 1.57 7.84 -15.77
CA ASN A 94 1.92 6.95 -16.89
C ASN A 94 0.68 6.32 -17.52
N ALA A 95 -0.32 5.93 -16.72
CA ALA A 95 -1.55 5.34 -17.21
C ALA A 95 -2.36 6.34 -18.06
N GLU A 96 -2.45 7.59 -17.62
CA GLU A 96 -3.06 8.68 -18.37
C GLU A 96 -2.34 8.93 -19.70
N ALA A 97 -1.01 9.01 -19.68
CA ALA A 97 -0.19 9.22 -20.88
C ALA A 97 -0.35 8.09 -21.91
N ASN A 98 -0.53 6.84 -21.45
CA ASN A 98 -0.74 5.68 -22.32
C ASN A 98 -2.17 5.59 -22.90
N THR A 99 -3.12 6.33 -22.32
CA THR A 99 -4.54 6.34 -22.75
C THR A 99 -4.81 7.42 -23.79
N GLN A 100 -3.97 8.46 -23.87
CA GLN A 100 -4.11 9.53 -24.85
C GLN A 100 -3.73 9.02 -26.26
N PRO A 101 -4.61 9.14 -27.28
CA PRO A 101 -4.26 8.73 -28.63
C PRO A 101 -3.10 9.61 -29.15
N ALA A 102 -2.12 8.98 -29.81
CA ALA A 102 -1.12 9.70 -30.58
C ALA A 102 -1.85 10.62 -31.57
N ALA A 103 -1.62 11.93 -31.44
CA ALA A 103 -2.20 12.95 -32.32
C ALA A 103 -1.79 12.74 -33.79
#